data_AF-A0A967T893-F1
#
_entry.id   AF-A0A967T893-F1
#
_cell.length_a   1.000
_cell.length_b   1.000
_cell.length_c   1.000
_cell.angle_alpha   90.00
_cell.angle_beta   90.00
_cell.angle_gamma   90.00
#
_symmetry.space_group_name_H-M   'P 1'
#
loop_
_entity.id
_entity.type
_entity.pdbx_description
1 polymer ?
#
loop_
_entity_poly.entity_id
_entity_poly.type
_entity_poly.pdbx_seq_one_letter_code
_entity_poly.pdbx_strand_id
1 'polypeptide(L)'
;PDHSFVQALLEALDEPLLSSSLLLPDMNEDIFDSEDLFDAVYTYIDLFVDAGYCPLEPTTLLDLTGDHPVVLRQGAGVIDFP
;
A
#
# COMPACT_ATOMS: atom_id res chain seq x y z
N PRO A 1 -2.07 -8.78 2.02
CA PRO A 1 -2.29 -7.50 2.75
C PRO A 1 -3.33 -7.71 3.84
N ASP A 2 -3.17 -7.15 5.04
CA ASP A 2 -4.17 -7.32 6.12
C ASP A 2 -5.36 -6.36 5.95
N HIS A 3 -6.12 -6.57 4.88
CA HIS A 3 -7.31 -5.79 4.53
C HIS A 3 -8.34 -6.71 3.86
N SER A 4 -9.55 -6.79 4.41
CA SER A 4 -10.58 -7.76 4.00
C SER A 4 -10.95 -7.67 2.52
N PHE A 5 -11.16 -6.45 2.00
CA PHE A 5 -11.42 -6.23 0.58
C PHE A 5 -10.31 -6.76 -0.33
N VAL A 6 -9.04 -6.47 0.02
CA VAL A 6 -7.89 -6.88 -0.79
C VAL A 6 -7.72 -8.40 -0.76
N GLN A 7 -7.99 -9.05 0.37
CA GLN A 7 -7.98 -10.51 0.47
C GLN A 7 -9.04 -11.14 -0.45
N ALA A 8 -10.28 -10.65 -0.39
CA ALA A 8 -11.36 -11.14 -1.26
C ALA A 8 -11.07 -10.90 -2.76
N LEU A 9 -10.44 -9.76 -3.10
CA LEU A 9 -10.03 -9.48 -4.47
C LEU A 9 -8.97 -10.47 -4.97
N LEU A 10 -7.94 -10.74 -4.16
CA LEU A 10 -6.88 -11.70 -4.51
C LEU A 10 -7.43 -13.12 -4.63
N GLU A 11 -8.35 -13.51 -3.74
CA GLU A 11 -9.05 -14.80 -3.84
C GLU A 11 -9.88 -14.92 -5.13
N ALA A 12 -10.53 -13.83 -5.55
CA ALA A 12 -11.31 -13.82 -6.79
C ALA A 12 -10.44 -13.82 -8.05
N LEU A 13 -9.25 -13.21 -8.00
CA LEU A 13 -8.30 -13.19 -9.11
C LEU A 13 -7.58 -14.53 -9.31
N ASP A 14 -7.38 -15.31 -8.24
CA ASP A 14 -6.61 -16.58 -8.23
C ASP A 14 -5.18 -16.44 -8.79
N GLU A 15 -4.64 -15.22 -8.76
CA GLU A 15 -3.30 -14.89 -9.23
C GLU A 15 -2.69 -13.70 -8.45
N PRO A 16 -1.34 -13.52 -8.48
CA PRO A 16 -0.70 -12.37 -7.88
C PRO A 16 -1.07 -11.06 -8.58
N LEU A 17 -1.35 -10.02 -7.79
CA LEU A 17 -1.56 -8.67 -8.30
C LEU A 17 -0.27 -7.85 -8.23
N LEU A 18 0.21 -7.37 -9.38
CA LEU A 18 1.27 -6.36 -9.42
C LEU A 18 0.70 -5.02 -8.92
N SER A 19 1.35 -4.44 -7.92
CA SER A 19 0.91 -3.20 -7.29
C SER A 19 2.08 -2.34 -6.82
N SER A 20 1.80 -1.06 -6.59
CA SER A 20 2.72 -0.10 -5.96
C SER A 20 1.94 0.78 -5.00
N SER A 21 2.60 1.35 -4.00
CA SER A 21 2.04 2.46 -3.23
C SER A 21 1.71 3.63 -4.16
N LEU A 22 0.54 4.23 -3.97
CA LEU A 22 0.14 5.43 -4.70
C LEU A 22 0.75 6.65 -4.02
N LEU A 23 1.75 7.25 -4.65
CA LEU A 23 2.42 8.45 -4.19
C LEU A 23 2.20 9.54 -5.24
N LEU A 24 1.44 10.57 -4.88
CA LEU A 24 1.13 11.68 -5.79
C LEU A 24 2.14 12.83 -5.58
N PRO A 25 2.61 13.48 -6.66
CA PRO A 25 3.50 14.63 -6.56
C PRO A 25 2.81 15.77 -5.80
N ASP A 26 3.55 16.45 -4.94
CA ASP A 26 3.11 17.63 -4.18
C ASP A 26 1.92 17.42 -3.22
N MET A 27 1.55 16.17 -2.91
CA MET A 27 0.52 15.89 -1.90
C MET A 27 1.13 15.77 -0.50
N ASN A 28 0.66 16.61 0.42
CA ASN A 28 0.96 16.47 1.85
C ASN A 28 0.14 15.32 2.45
N GLU A 29 0.76 14.57 3.35
CA GLU A 29 0.20 13.37 4.01
C GLU A 29 -1.10 13.64 4.81
N ASP A 30 -1.42 14.90 5.07
CA ASP A 30 -2.53 15.34 5.93
C ASP A 30 -3.89 15.53 5.20
N ILE A 31 -3.97 15.41 3.87
CA ILE A 31 -5.14 15.84 3.05
C ILE A 31 -5.76 14.67 2.26
N PHE A 32 -6.18 13.60 2.92
CA PHE A 32 -6.78 12.46 2.21
C PHE A 32 -8.15 12.10 2.76
N ASP A 33 -9.21 12.70 2.21
CA ASP A 33 -10.45 11.97 2.02
C ASP A 33 -10.48 11.29 0.64
N SER A 34 -11.39 10.34 0.45
CA SER A 34 -11.44 9.55 -0.77
C SER A 34 -11.90 10.34 -2.00
N GLU A 35 -12.60 11.46 -1.80
CA GLU A 35 -13.08 12.33 -2.88
C GLU A 35 -11.93 13.11 -3.51
N ASP A 36 -11.10 13.77 -2.69
CA ASP A 36 -9.90 14.49 -3.14
C ASP A 36 -8.92 13.56 -3.89
N LEU A 37 -8.77 12.33 -3.40
CA LEU A 37 -7.91 11.32 -4.03
C LEU A 37 -8.46 10.91 -5.40
N PHE A 38 -9.77 10.65 -5.50
CA PHE A 38 -10.42 10.30 -6.76
C PHE A 38 -10.28 11.41 -7.80
N ASP A 39 -10.55 12.66 -7.42
CA ASP A 39 -10.44 13.83 -8.31
C ASP A 39 -9.02 14.01 -8.87
N ALA A 40 -7.98 13.62 -8.13
CA ALA A 40 -6.59 13.67 -8.58
C ALA A 40 -6.24 12.59 -9.63
N VAL A 41 -6.91 11.43 -9.61
CA VAL A 41 -6.48 10.25 -10.38
C VAL A 41 -7.50 9.73 -11.40
N TYR A 42 -8.77 10.16 -11.36
CA TYR A 42 -9.87 9.54 -12.13
C TYR A 42 -9.63 9.47 -13.66
N THR A 43 -8.80 10.36 -14.21
CA THR A 43 -8.47 10.35 -15.65
C THR A 43 -7.38 9.33 -16.03
N TYR A 44 -6.70 8.73 -15.05
CA TYR A 44 -5.56 7.84 -15.22
C TYR A 44 -5.82 6.39 -14.82
N ILE A 45 -7.01 6.10 -14.31
CA ILE A 45 -7.39 4.78 -13.79
C ILE A 45 -8.69 4.29 -14.41
N ASP A 46 -8.82 2.98 -14.57
CA ASP A 46 -10.07 2.36 -15.05
C ASP A 46 -11.08 2.16 -13.92
N LEU A 47 -10.59 2.02 -12.69
CA LEU A 47 -11.41 1.72 -11.52
C LEU A 47 -10.81 2.35 -10.26
N PHE A 48 -11.65 3.04 -9.49
CA PHE A 48 -11.38 3.48 -8.13
C PHE A 48 -12.28 2.69 -7.18
N VAL A 49 -11.71 2.17 -6.10
CA VAL A 49 -12.49 1.49 -5.06
C VAL A 49 -12.22 2.15 -3.72
N ASP A 50 -13.26 2.76 -3.16
CA ASP A 50 -13.25 3.18 -1.76
C ASP A 50 -13.60 1.96 -0.89
N ALA A 51 -12.57 1.40 -0.24
CA ALA A 51 -12.70 0.25 0.66
C ALA A 51 -12.66 0.66 2.16
N GLY A 52 -12.85 1.95 2.45
CA GLY A 52 -12.73 2.51 3.79
C GLY A 52 -11.29 2.84 4.19
N TYR A 53 -11.07 2.99 5.50
CA TYR A 53 -9.80 3.49 6.05
C TYR A 53 -8.62 2.57 5.73
N CYS A 54 -7.61 3.13 5.06
CA CYS A 54 -6.30 2.51 4.86
C CYS A 54 -5.23 3.30 5.63
N PRO A 55 -4.42 2.65 6.48
CA PRO A 55 -3.29 3.31 7.12
C PRO A 55 -2.33 3.86 6.06
N LEU A 56 -1.91 5.12 6.22
CA LEU A 56 -0.91 5.76 5.36
C LEU A 56 0.51 5.30 5.67
N GLU A 57 0.72 4.66 6.83
CA GLU A 57 2.02 4.17 7.22
C GLU A 57 2.46 3.03 6.27
N PRO A 58 3.63 3.15 5.62
CA PRO A 58 4.10 2.15 4.67
C PRO A 58 4.49 0.84 5.37
N THR A 59 4.63 -0.22 4.58
CA THR A 59 5.19 -1.49 5.07
C THR A 59 6.69 -1.38 5.37
N THR A 60 7.13 -2.15 6.36
CA THR A 60 8.55 -2.42 6.59
C THR A 60 9.11 -3.27 5.46
N LEU A 61 10.21 -2.83 4.85
CA LEU A 61 10.87 -3.48 3.72
C LEU A 61 12.21 -4.07 4.19
N LEU A 62 12.35 -5.38 4.04
CA LEU A 62 13.55 -6.13 4.38
C LEU A 62 14.15 -6.73 3.11
N ASP A 63 15.46 -6.60 2.95
CA ASP A 63 16.25 -7.38 2.00
C ASP A 63 16.69 -8.68 2.67
N LEU A 64 16.30 -9.80 2.07
CA LEU A 64 16.59 -11.16 2.53
C LEU A 64 17.51 -11.93 1.57
N THR A 65 18.22 -11.23 0.67
CA THR A 65 19.07 -11.86 -0.35
C THR A 65 20.46 -12.27 0.15
N GLY A 66 20.90 -11.72 1.30
CA GLY A 66 22.17 -12.03 1.95
C GLY A 66 22.05 -13.00 3.13
N ASP A 67 23.16 -13.18 3.86
CA ASP A 67 23.24 -14.08 5.02
C ASP A 67 22.44 -13.58 6.24
N HIS A 68 22.18 -12.27 6.31
CA HIS A 68 21.42 -11.62 7.37
C HIS A 68 20.39 -10.65 6.79
N PRO A 69 19.20 -10.51 7.41
CA PRO A 69 18.21 -9.52 6.99
C PRO A 69 18.76 -8.10 7.05
N VAL A 70 18.52 -7.30 6.01
CA VAL A 70 18.87 -5.87 5.99
C VAL A 70 17.59 -5.04 5.92
N VAL A 71 17.44 -4.08 6.83
CA VAL A 71 16.30 -3.16 6.81
C VAL A 71 16.53 -2.11 5.72
N LEU A 72 15.72 -2.16 4.66
CA LEU A 72 15.72 -1.14 3.61
C LEU A 72 14.80 0.03 3.94
N ARG A 73 13.68 -0.24 4.63
CA ARG A 73 12.73 0.78 5.11
C ARG A 73 12.03 0.29 6.37
N GLN A 74 12.00 1.11 7.42
CA GLN A 74 11.13 0.90 8.58
C GLN A 74 9.75 1.51 8.30
N GLY A 75 8.70 0.75 8.57
CA GLY A 75 7.30 1.21 8.53
C GLY A 75 6.48 0.52 9.63
N ALA A 76 5.21 0.21 9.35
CA ALA A 76 4.26 -0.35 10.31
C ALA A 76 4.64 -1.73 10.88
N GLY A 77 5.53 -2.47 10.20
CA GLY A 77 6.01 -3.76 10.66
C GLY A 77 7.09 -3.59 11.75
N VAL A 78 6.81 -4.05 12.96
CA VAL A 78 7.78 -4.03 14.07
C VAL A 78 9.00 -4.89 13.72
N ILE A 79 10.19 -4.38 14.04
CA ILE A 79 11.45 -5.11 13.93
C ILE A 79 11.97 -5.37 15.34
N ASP A 80 12.01 -6.65 15.73
CA ASP A 80 12.43 -7.11 17.05
C ASP A 80 13.44 -8.27 16.99
N PHE A 81 14.07 -8.49 15.83
CA PHE A 81 15.12 -9.48 15.68
C PHE A 81 16.40 -9.04 16.44
N PRO A 82 17.13 -9.97 17.08
CA PRO A 82 18.27 -9.68 17.95
C PRO A 82 19.54 -9.20 17.20
#